data_AF-A0A3M1AVQ4-F1
#
_entry.id   AF-A0A3M1AVQ4-F1
#
_cell.length_a   1.000
_cell.length_b   1.000
_cell.length_c   1.000
_cell.angle_alpha   90.00
_cell.angle_beta   90.00
_cell.angle_gamma   90.00
#
_symmetry.space_group_name_H-M   'P 1'
#
loop_
_entity.id
_entity.type
_entity.pdbx_description
1 polymer ?
#
loop_
_entity_poly.entity_id
_entity_poly.type
_entity_poly.pdbx_seq_one_letter_code
_entity_poly.pdbx_strand_id
1 'polypeptide(L)'
;MIVKGPKGSLSRVVNAHIKTVFKDGQIEVQRKSEAKLYRSMHGLYRTLIANMVEGVSKGFEKKLEIRGVGYRAEMNGNRLTIHIGYSHPIVFVPPEGIDIKCESPT
;
A
#
# COMPACT_ATOMS: atom_id res chain seq x y z
N MET A 1 4.56 -10.56 -12.48
CA MET A 1 5.17 -11.18 -11.28
C MET A 1 4.10 -11.26 -10.20
N ILE A 2 4.03 -12.39 -9.49
CA ILE A 2 3.07 -12.61 -8.40
C ILE A 2 3.88 -12.91 -7.14
N VAL A 3 3.55 -12.24 -6.04
CA VAL A 3 4.15 -12.47 -4.72
C VAL A 3 3.04 -12.98 -3.80
N LYS A 4 3.31 -14.08 -3.09
CA LYS A 4 2.36 -14.71 -2.16
C LYS A 4 2.95 -14.75 -0.76
N GLY A 5 2.10 -14.61 0.25
CA GLY A 5 2.46 -14.67 1.65
C GLY A 5 1.24 -14.91 2.55
N PRO A 6 1.44 -14.91 3.88
CA PRO A 6 0.37 -15.20 4.84
C PRO A 6 -0.80 -14.21 4.78
N LYS A 7 -0.57 -12.95 4.39
CA LYS A 7 -1.61 -11.91 4.28
C LYS A 7 -2.26 -11.83 2.89
N GLY A 8 -1.97 -12.77 2.00
CA GLY A 8 -2.59 -12.86 0.68
C GLY A 8 -1.58 -12.84 -0.47
N SER A 9 -2.00 -12.33 -1.62
CA SER A 9 -1.17 -12.27 -2.83
C SER A 9 -1.29 -10.95 -3.55
N LEU A 10 -0.16 -10.45 -4.06
CA LEU A 10 -0.10 -9.23 -4.87
C LEU A 10 0.45 -9.57 -6.26
N SER A 11 -0.12 -8.95 -7.28
CA SER A 11 0.30 -9.10 -8.68
C SER A 11 0.75 -7.77 -9.25
N ARG A 12 1.85 -7.77 -10.00
CA ARG A 12 2.39 -6.58 -10.67
C ARG A 12 2.96 -6.96 -12.04
N VAL A 13 2.61 -6.19 -13.05
CA VAL A 13 3.23 -6.27 -14.37
C VAL A 13 4.61 -5.59 -14.30
N VAL A 14 5.65 -6.33 -14.67
CA VAL A 14 7.02 -5.83 -14.74
C VAL A 14 7.34 -5.53 -16.21
N ASN A 15 7.94 -4.38 -16.48
CA ASN A 15 8.31 -3.98 -17.83
C ASN A 15 9.33 -4.96 -18.43
N ALA A 16 9.20 -5.28 -19.72
CA ALA A 16 10.04 -6.26 -20.44
C ALA A 16 11.54 -5.92 -20.48
N HIS A 17 11.92 -4.68 -20.18
CA HIS A 17 13.32 -4.24 -20.07
C HIS A 17 13.95 -4.52 -18.70
N ILE A 18 13.16 -4.98 -17.73
CA ILE A 18 13.59 -5.38 -16.39
C ILE A 18 13.36 -6.88 -16.22
N LYS A 19 14.44 -7.61 -15.94
CA LYS A 19 14.40 -9.04 -15.63
C LYS A 19 14.41 -9.21 -14.12
N THR A 20 13.58 -10.10 -13.60
CA THR A 20 13.55 -10.47 -12.19
C THR A 20 13.94 -11.94 -12.07
N VAL A 21 14.87 -12.26 -11.18
CA VAL A 21 15.38 -13.62 -10.97
C VAL A 21 15.29 -13.93 -9.49
N PHE A 22 14.73 -15.08 -9.14
CA PHE A 22 14.74 -15.57 -7.77
C PHE A 22 15.89 -16.56 -7.60
N LYS A 23 16.83 -16.26 -6.71
CA LYS A 23 18.02 -17.08 -6.46
C LYS A 23 18.41 -16.98 -4.99
N ASP A 24 18.71 -18.11 -4.36
CA ASP A 24 19.23 -18.20 -2.98
C ASP A 24 18.36 -17.44 -1.95
N GLY A 25 17.03 -17.50 -2.10
CA GLY A 25 16.09 -16.82 -1.22
C GLY A 25 15.97 -15.31 -1.46
N GLN A 26 16.65 -14.77 -2.47
CA GLN A 26 16.65 -13.35 -2.82
C GLN A 26 16.05 -13.12 -4.21
N ILE A 27 15.48 -11.94 -4.40
CA ILE A 27 14.99 -11.49 -5.71
C ILE A 27 15.99 -10.49 -6.28
N GLU A 28 16.70 -10.89 -7.32
CA GLU A 28 17.55 -10.01 -8.10
C GLU A 28 16.74 -9.28 -9.17
N VAL A 29 16.94 -7.97 -9.27
CA VAL A 29 16.39 -7.16 -10.36
C VAL A 29 17.54 -6.79 -11.29
N GLN A 30 17.42 -7.12 -12.56
CA GLN A 30 18.43 -6.90 -13.58
C GLN A 30 17.86 -6.01 -14.69
N ARG A 31 18.68 -5.08 -15.17
CA ARG A 31 18.34 -4.16 -16.28
C ARG A 31 19.13 -4.53 -17.53
N LYS A 32 18.55 -4.30 -18.72
CA LYS A 32 19.21 -4.63 -19.99
C LYS A 32 20.21 -3.57 -20.49
N SER A 33 20.21 -2.36 -19.94
CA SER A 33 21.08 -1.26 -20.37
C SER A 33 21.22 -0.18 -19.29
N GLU A 34 22.28 0.65 -19.40
CA GLU A 34 22.59 1.78 -18.51
C GLU A 34 21.91 3.10 -18.90
N ALA A 35 21.08 3.10 -19.95
CA ALA A 35 20.28 4.26 -20.31
C ALA A 35 19.47 4.76 -19.10
N LYS A 36 19.35 6.08 -18.97
CA LYS A 36 18.74 6.75 -17.81
C LYS A 36 17.36 6.15 -17.46
N LEU A 37 16.54 5.88 -18.47
CA LEU A 37 15.22 5.27 -18.31
C LEU A 37 15.27 3.92 -17.59
N TYR A 38 16.15 3.01 -18.02
CA TYR A 38 16.24 1.67 -17.44
C TYR A 38 16.85 1.69 -16.03
N ARG A 39 17.76 2.63 -15.75
CA ARG A 39 18.27 2.84 -14.39
C ARG A 39 17.17 3.32 -13.44
N SER A 40 16.32 4.26 -13.86
CA SER A 40 15.18 4.70 -13.05
C SER A 40 14.17 3.57 -12.81
N MET A 41 13.88 2.76 -13.84
CA MET A 41 12.99 1.60 -13.72
C MET A 41 13.54 0.53 -12.78
N HIS A 42 14.86 0.30 -12.79
CA HIS A 42 15.51 -0.70 -11.93
C HIS A 42 15.23 -0.44 -10.44
N GLY A 43 15.46 0.80 -9.98
CA GLY A 43 15.17 1.19 -8.60
C GLY A 43 13.68 1.12 -8.26
N LEU A 44 12.82 1.56 -9.18
CA LEU A 44 11.36 1.48 -9.02
C LEU A 44 10.89 0.05 -8.80
N TYR A 45 11.24 -0.89 -9.70
CA TYR A 45 10.77 -2.27 -9.59
C TYR A 45 11.37 -2.99 -8.38
N ARG A 46 12.63 -2.73 -8.03
CA ARG A 46 13.23 -3.25 -6.80
C ARG A 46 12.42 -2.85 -5.57
N THR A 47 12.08 -1.56 -5.43
CA THR A 47 11.31 -1.07 -4.29
C THR A 47 9.86 -1.58 -4.31
N LEU A 48 9.20 -1.62 -5.47
CA LEU A 48 7.85 -2.17 -5.59
C LEU A 48 7.79 -3.63 -5.18
N ILE A 49 8.74 -4.46 -5.62
CA ILE A 49 8.80 -5.88 -5.27
C ILE A 49 9.07 -6.06 -3.77
N ALA A 50 10.02 -5.30 -3.20
CA ALA A 50 10.30 -5.33 -1.77
C ALA A 50 9.03 -4.97 -0.96
N ASN A 51 8.31 -3.92 -1.35
CA ASN A 51 7.06 -3.51 -0.71
C ASN A 51 5.96 -4.56 -0.87
N MET A 52 5.90 -5.28 -2.00
CA MET A 52 4.96 -6.38 -2.17
C MET A 52 5.26 -7.54 -1.21
N VAL A 53 6.54 -7.90 -1.06
CA VAL A 53 6.97 -8.95 -0.12
C VAL A 53 6.67 -8.55 1.33
N GLU A 54 7.00 -7.32 1.71
CA GLU A 54 6.67 -6.80 3.04
C GLU A 54 5.16 -6.71 3.26
N GLY A 55 4.39 -6.29 2.26
CA GLY A 55 2.93 -6.20 2.31
C GLY A 55 2.24 -7.54 2.54
N VAL A 56 2.66 -8.61 1.85
CA VAL A 56 2.04 -9.94 2.04
C VAL A 56 2.54 -10.68 3.29
N SER A 57 3.64 -10.22 3.91
CA SER A 57 4.20 -10.82 5.13
C SER A 57 3.77 -10.05 6.38
N LYS A 58 4.12 -8.77 6.48
CA LYS A 58 3.82 -7.89 7.62
C LYS A 58 2.59 -7.02 7.42
N GLY A 59 2.28 -6.64 6.18
CA GLY A 59 1.22 -5.65 5.89
C GLY A 59 1.66 -4.22 6.16
N PHE A 60 0.74 -3.27 5.97
CA PHE A 60 0.98 -1.85 6.20
C PHE A 60 -0.12 -1.27 7.09
N GLU A 61 0.26 -0.31 7.92
CA GLU A 61 -0.67 0.51 8.68
C GLU A 61 -0.31 1.99 8.51
N LYS A 62 -1.33 2.85 8.57
CA LYS A 62 -1.14 4.30 8.64
C LYS A 62 -2.07 4.85 9.70
N LYS A 63 -1.49 5.49 10.71
CA LYS A 63 -2.24 6.17 11.78
C LYS A 63 -2.51 7.61 11.33
N LEU A 64 -3.77 8.01 11.40
CA LEU A 64 -4.22 9.37 11.10
C LEU A 64 -4.72 9.99 12.42
N GLU A 65 -4.41 11.26 12.63
CA GLU A 65 -4.79 12.02 13.82
C GLU A 65 -5.73 13.16 13.41
N ILE A 66 -6.84 13.34 14.11
CA ILE A 66 -7.82 14.38 13.83
C ILE A 66 -7.60 15.53 14.81
N ARG A 67 -7.33 16.73 14.27
CA ARG A 67 -7.14 17.94 15.08
C ARG A 67 -8.21 18.97 14.76
N GLY A 68 -9.00 19.32 15.77
CA GLY A 68 -10.01 20.38 15.69
C GLY A 68 -11.04 20.30 16.82
N VAL A 69 -11.72 21.40 17.08
CA VAL A 69 -12.77 21.46 18.11
C VAL A 69 -14.04 20.81 17.57
N GLY A 70 -14.53 19.78 18.27
CA GLY A 70 -15.71 19.02 17.86
C GLY A 70 -15.50 18.11 16.65
N TYR A 71 -14.24 17.91 16.22
CA TYR A 71 -13.94 16.98 15.15
C TYR A 71 -13.87 15.56 15.68
N ARG A 72 -14.50 14.63 14.97
CA ARG A 72 -14.51 13.22 15.36
C ARG A 72 -14.69 12.28 14.18
N ALA A 73 -14.16 11.08 14.32
CA ALA A 73 -14.43 9.96 13.42
C ALA A 73 -15.20 8.86 14.15
N GLU A 74 -16.12 8.21 13.44
CA GLU A 74 -16.91 7.10 13.96
C GLU A 74 -17.01 6.00 12.88
N MET A 75 -16.87 4.74 13.30
CA MET A 75 -17.09 3.59 12.41
C MET A 75 -18.55 3.13 12.50
N ASN A 76 -19.26 3.24 11.38
CA ASN A 76 -20.62 2.74 11.21
C ASN A 76 -20.60 1.48 10.32
N GLY A 77 -20.46 0.32 10.96
CA GLY A 77 -20.22 -0.94 10.25
C GLY A 77 -18.90 -0.86 9.47
N ASN A 78 -18.96 -1.04 8.14
CA ASN A 78 -17.79 -0.90 7.27
C ASN A 78 -17.63 0.53 6.69
N ARG A 79 -18.31 1.55 7.24
CA ARG A 79 -18.20 2.93 6.74
C ARG A 79 -17.59 3.82 7.83
N LEU A 80 -16.61 4.63 7.45
CA LEU A 80 -16.03 5.66 8.29
C LEU A 80 -16.82 6.96 8.10
N THR A 81 -17.48 7.44 9.16
CA THR A 81 -18.13 8.76 9.17
C THR A 81 -17.23 9.76 9.87
N ILE A 82 -16.95 10.89 9.21
CA ILE A 82 -16.05 11.93 9.69
C ILE A 82 -16.84 13.24 9.87
N HIS A 83 -16.78 13.80 11.08
CA HIS A 83 -17.31 15.11 11.42
C HIS A 83 -16.14 16.08 11.55
N ILE A 84 -15.93 16.95 10.57
CA ILE A 84 -14.82 17.95 10.56
C ILE A 84 -15.33 19.37 10.26
N GLY A 85 -16.54 19.70 10.73
CA GLY A 85 -17.11 21.05 10.62
C GLY A 85 -17.80 21.39 9.29
N TYR A 86 -17.96 20.43 8.38
CA TYR A 86 -18.87 20.59 7.23
C TYR A 86 -20.33 20.47 7.68
N SER A 87 -21.26 21.08 6.93
CA SER A 87 -22.71 21.01 7.21
C SER A 87 -23.27 19.59 7.15
N HIS A 88 -22.63 18.69 6.40
CA HIS A 88 -22.95 17.27 6.33
C HIS A 88 -21.69 16.44 6.67
N PRO A 89 -21.84 15.30 7.37
CA PRO A 89 -20.72 14.43 7.66
C PRO A 89 -20.19 13.76 6.39
N ILE A 90 -18.88 13.53 6.36
CA ILE A 90 -18.22 12.83 5.24
C ILE A 90 -18.28 11.33 5.53
N VAL A 91 -18.85 10.56 4.60
CA VAL A 91 -18.92 9.10 4.70
C VAL A 91 -17.92 8.50 3.73
N PHE A 92 -16.98 7.71 4.24
CA PHE A 92 -15.95 7.03 3.48
C PHE A 92 -16.12 5.51 3.60
N VAL A 93 -16.14 4.82 2.47
CA VAL A 93 -16.18 3.35 2.41
C VAL A 93 -14.77 2.87 2.04
N PRO A 94 -14.12 2.06 2.88
CA PRO A 94 -12.82 1.52 2.56
C PRO A 94 -12.92 0.62 1.32
N PRO A 95 -11.96 0.72 0.40
CA PRO A 95 -11.88 -0.22 -0.72
C PRO A 95 -11.53 -1.62 -0.21
N GLU A 96 -11.77 -2.63 -1.06
CA GLU A 96 -11.46 -4.01 -0.72
C GLU A 96 -10.00 -4.20 -0.29
N GLY A 97 -9.77 -5.00 0.76
CA GLY A 97 -8.45 -5.29 1.29
C GLY A 97 -7.85 -4.22 2.20
N ILE A 98 -8.57 -3.12 2.47
CA ILE A 98 -8.19 -2.11 3.46
C ILE A 98 -9.14 -2.18 4.64
N ASP A 99 -8.60 -2.41 5.83
CA ASP A 99 -9.33 -2.32 7.08
C ASP A 99 -9.07 -0.97 7.75
N ILE A 100 -10.12 -0.32 8.24
CA ILE A 100 -10.03 0.95 8.95
C ILE A 100 -10.54 0.74 10.37
N LYS A 101 -9.72 1.10 11.35
CA LYS A 101 -10.07 1.06 12.77
C LYS A 101 -10.05 2.47 13.35
N CYS A 102 -11.06 2.78 14.16
CA CYS A 102 -11.11 3.99 14.95
C CYS A 102 -10.82 3.60 16.41
N GLU A 103 -9.55 3.72 16.81
CA GLU A 103 -9.10 3.39 18.18
C GLU A 103 -9.47 4.51 19.17
N SER A 104 -9.54 5.74 18.68
CA SER A 104 -9.93 6.96 19.39
C SER A 104 -10.80 7.81 18.47
N PRO A 105 -11.85 8.49 18.99
CA PRO A 105 -12.67 9.39 18.20
C PRO A 105 -11.91 10.62 17.66
N THR A 106 -10.74 10.93 18.24
CA THR A 106 -9.81 12.00 17.83
C THR A 106 -8.46 11.43 17.41
#